data_AF-A0A5C1ADN2-F1
#
_entry.id   AF-A0A5C1ADN2-F1
#
_cell.length_a   1.000
_cell.length_b   1.000
_cell.length_c   1.000
_cell.angle_alpha   90.00
_cell.angle_beta   90.00
_cell.angle_gamma   90.00
#
_symmetry.space_group_name_H-M   'P 1'
#
loop_
_entity.id
_entity.type
_entity.pdbx_description
1 polymer ?
#
loop_
_entity_poly.entity_id
_entity_poly.type
_entity_poly.pdbx_seq_one_letter_code
_entity_poly.pdbx_strand_id
1 'polypeptide(L)' 'MKCPKGDFHWQAGYGAFSVSQSNVDAVRAYILGQPEHHAKQTYQEDEFREWLRRYEIEWDERYVWD' A
#
# COMPACT_ATOMS: atom_id res chain seq x y z
N MET A 1 -20.97 -7.03 25.94
CA MET A 1 -20.04 -6.38 25.01
C MET A 1 -20.55 -6.63 23.59
N LYS A 2 -21.12 -5.62 22.91
CA LYS A 2 -21.60 -5.77 21.53
C LYS A 2 -20.43 -5.47 20.58
N CYS A 3 -20.08 -6.44 19.75
CA CYS A 3 -19.13 -6.26 18.64
C CYS A 3 -19.83 -5.41 17.57
N PRO A 4 -19.20 -4.34 17.02
CA PRO A 4 -19.83 -3.57 15.95
C PRO A 4 -19.87 -4.44 14.69
N LYS A 5 -21.08 -4.80 14.26
CA LYS A 5 -21.32 -5.35 12.91
C LYS A 5 -21.19 -4.19 11.92
N GLY A 6 -19.97 -3.81 11.59
CA GLY A 6 -19.72 -3.07 10.36
C GLY A 6 -19.88 -4.05 9.22
N ASP A 7 -20.71 -3.71 8.23
CA ASP A 7 -20.78 -4.50 7.01
C ASP A 7 -19.40 -4.47 6.34
N PHE A 8 -18.86 -5.64 6.06
CA PHE A 8 -17.57 -5.75 5.38
C PHE A 8 -17.74 -5.23 3.95
N HIS A 9 -16.92 -4.26 3.58
CA HIS A 9 -16.87 -3.74 2.22
C HIS A 9 -15.43 -3.80 1.70
N TRP A 10 -15.29 -4.21 0.45
CA TRP A 10 -14.04 -4.07 -0.28
C TRP A 10 -13.77 -2.59 -0.54
N GLN A 11 -12.49 -2.22 -0.55
CA GLN A 11 -12.05 -0.94 -1.11
C GLN A 11 -12.33 -0.93 -2.62
N ALA A 12 -12.46 0.27 -3.20
CA ALA A 12 -12.80 0.44 -4.61
C ALA A 12 -11.75 -0.14 -5.58
N GLY A 13 -10.51 -0.39 -5.12
CA GLY A 13 -9.43 -0.97 -5.92
C GLY A 13 -8.47 -1.84 -5.10
N TYR A 14 -7.58 -2.53 -5.80
CA TYR A 14 -6.51 -3.34 -5.20
C TYR A 14 -5.22 -3.30 -6.04
N GLY A 15 -4.07 -3.43 -5.38
CA GLY A 15 -2.77 -3.60 -6.03
C GLY A 15 -2.31 -5.06 -5.97
N ALA A 16 -1.82 -5.58 -7.09
CA ALA A 16 -1.23 -6.91 -7.16
C ALA A 16 0.20 -6.82 -7.67
N PHE A 17 1.14 -7.42 -6.93
CA PHE A 17 2.57 -7.37 -7.24
C PHE A 17 3.15 -8.78 -7.24
N SER A 18 4.01 -9.06 -8.23
CA SER A 18 4.78 -10.30 -8.27
C SER A 18 6.10 -10.13 -7.51
N VAL A 19 6.47 -11.09 -6.68
CA VAL A 19 7.74 -11.09 -5.94
C VAL A 19 8.46 -12.42 -6.10
N SER A 20 9.80 -12.37 -6.17
CA SER A 20 10.61 -13.59 -6.14
C SER A 20 10.41 -14.35 -4.83
N GLN A 21 10.42 -15.69 -4.88
CA GLN A 21 10.29 -16.54 -3.69
C GLN A 21 11.34 -16.18 -2.61
N SER A 22 12.56 -15.82 -3.03
CA SER A 22 13.64 -15.41 -2.15
C SER A 22 13.34 -14.12 -1.35
N ASN A 23 12.38 -13.30 -1.81
CA ASN A 23 12.01 -12.04 -1.18
C ASN A 23 10.80 -12.15 -0.25
N VAL A 24 10.19 -13.34 -0.10
CA VAL A 24 8.96 -13.52 0.69
C VAL A 24 9.14 -13.06 2.14
N ASP A 25 10.27 -13.37 2.78
CA ASP A 25 10.51 -12.99 4.17
C ASP A 25 10.67 -11.47 4.33
N ALA A 26 11.33 -10.81 3.38
CA ALA A 26 11.45 -9.36 3.37
C ALA A 26 10.09 -8.67 3.18
N VAL A 27 9.27 -9.18 2.26
CA VAL A 27 7.90 -8.68 2.02
C VAL A 27 7.02 -8.88 3.25
N ARG A 28 7.11 -10.04 3.91
CA ARG A 28 6.37 -10.31 5.15
C ARG A 28 6.76 -9.32 6.25
N ALA A 29 8.06 -9.09 6.46
CA ALA A 29 8.53 -8.15 7.47
C ALA A 29 8.05 -6.71 7.18
N TYR A 30 8.07 -6.30 5.91
CA TYR A 30 7.55 -5.02 5.46
C TYR A 30 6.04 -4.87 5.75
N ILE A 31 5.22 -5.86 5.40
CA ILE A 31 3.76 -5.83 5.67
C ILE A 31 3.48 -5.73 7.17
N LEU A 32 4.22 -6.46 8.00
CA LEU A 32 4.03 -6.44 9.46
C LEU A 32 4.36 -5.09 10.08
N GLY A 33 5.32 -4.35 9.52
CA GLY A 33 5.73 -3.01 9.99
C GLY A 33 5.00 -1.84 9.33
N GLN A 34 4.06 -2.09 8.41
CA GLN A 34 3.28 -1.03 7.77
C GLN A 34 2.52 -0.14 8.76
N PRO A 35 1.90 -0.63 9.85
CA PRO A 35 1.19 0.22 10.80
C PRO A 35 2.08 1.29 11.42
N GLU A 36 3.29 0.94 11.87
CA GLU A 36 4.24 1.90 12.44
C GLU A 36 4.83 2.84 11.38
N HIS A 37 5.00 2.35 10.15
CA HIS A 37 5.50 3.15 9.04
C HIS A 37 4.47 4.20 8.58
N HIS A 38 3.21 3.78 8.40
CA HIS A 38 2.11 4.64 7.96
C HIS A 38 1.60 5.58 9.05
N ALA A 39 1.96 5.35 10.31
CA ALA A 39 1.77 6.33 11.38
C ALA A 39 2.63 7.60 11.18
N LYS A 40 3.69 7.54 10.38
CA LYS A 40 4.65 8.63 10.15
C LYS A 40 4.70 9.13 8.70
N GLN A 41 4.27 8.31 7.74
CA GLN A 41 4.28 8.62 6.31
C GLN A 41 2.95 8.22 5.69
N THR A 42 2.41 9.05 4.82
CA THR A 42 1.14 8.74 4.16
C THR A 42 1.38 7.82 2.96
N TYR A 43 0.57 6.76 2.84
CA TYR A 43 0.68 5.82 1.73
C TYR A 43 0.58 6.51 0.36
N GLN A 44 -0.38 7.43 0.23
CA GLN A 44 -0.68 8.11 -1.03
C GLN A 44 0.43 9.11 -1.40
N GLU A 45 0.77 10.04 -0.51
CA GLU A 45 1.65 11.14 -0.89
C GLU A 45 3.12 10.79 -0.87
N ASP A 46 3.53 9.99 0.12
CA ASP A 46 4.94 9.76 0.40
C ASP A 46 5.41 8.46 -0.25
N GLU A 47 4.70 7.35 0.00
CA GLU A 47 5.18 6.04 -0.40
C GLU A 47 4.91 5.69 -1.87
N PHE A 48 3.67 5.87 -2.34
CA PHE A 48 3.31 5.52 -3.72
C PHE A 48 4.07 6.36 -4.74
N ARG A 49 4.16 7.69 -4.54
CA ARG A 49 4.93 8.60 -5.40
C ARG A 49 6.43 8.33 -5.33
N GLU A 50 6.98 7.94 -4.17
CA GLU A 50 8.40 7.53 -4.08
C GLU A 50 8.66 6.26 -4.88
N TRP A 51 7.76 5.28 -4.84
CA TRP A 51 7.87 4.07 -5.64
C TRP A 51 7.87 4.39 -7.13
N LEU A 52 6.94 5.21 -7.60
CA LEU A 52 6.88 5.60 -9.02
C LEU A 52 8.16 6.30 -9.48
N ARG A 53 8.72 7.22 -8.66
CA ARG A 53 10.02 7.84 -8.94
C ARG A 53 11.15 6.81 -9.00
N ARG A 54 11.20 5.91 -8.02
CA ARG A 54 12.26 4.90 -7.90
C ARG A 54 12.26 3.91 -9.06
N TYR A 55 11.09 3.61 -9.61
CA TYR A 55 10.93 2.75 -10.78
C TYR A 55 10.88 3.51 -12.11
N GLU A 56 11.12 4.84 -12.09
CA GLU A 56 11.10 5.73 -13.27
C GLU A 56 9.81 5.62 -14.09
N ILE A 57 8.68 5.39 -13.41
CA ILE A 57 7.36 5.34 -14.03
C ILE A 57 6.85 6.78 -14.07
N GLU A 58 6.47 7.27 -15.24
CA GLU A 58 5.73 8.53 -15.35
C GLU A 58 4.27 8.32 -14.96
N TRP A 59 3.73 9.22 -14.15
CA TRP A 59 2.31 9.23 -13.80
C TRP A 59 1.76 10.64 -13.90
N ASP A 60 0.46 10.72 -14.16
CA ASP A 60 -0.28 11.97 -14.16
C ASP A 60 -1.10 12.05 -12.88
N GLU A 61 -0.75 13.02 -12.03
CA GLU A 61 -1.35 13.23 -10.71
C GLU A 61 -2.88 13.38 -10.78
N ARG A 62 -3.43 13.78 -11.92
CA ARG A 62 -4.89 13.90 -12.14
C ARG A 62 -5.61 12.56 -12.13
N TYR A 63 -4.91 11.46 -12.37
CA TYR A 63 -5.51 10.12 -12.52
C TYR A 63 -5.02 9.12 -11.47
N VAL A 64 -4.14 9.52 -10.56
CA VAL A 64 -3.58 8.59 -9.55
C VAL A 64 -4.56 8.30 -8.42
N TRP A 65 -5.58 9.15 -8.22
CA TRP A 65 -6.49 9.07 -7.08
C TRP A 65 -7.99 8.97 -7.45
N ASP A 66 -8.32 8.93 -8.75
CA ASP A 66 -9.69 8.80 -9.27
C ASP A 66 -10.18 7.34 -9.31
#